data_AF-A0A376B382-F1
#
_entry.id   AF-A0A376B382-F1
#
_cell.length_a   1.000
_cell.length_b   1.000
_cell.length_c   1.000
_cell.angle_alpha   90.00
_cell.angle_beta   90.00
_cell.angle_gamma   90.00
#
_symmetry.space_group_name_H-M   'P 1'
#
loop_
_entity.id
_entity.type
_entity.pdbx_description
1 polymer ?
#
loop_
_entity_poly.entity_id
_entity_poly.type
_entity_poly.pdbx_seq_one_letter_code
_entity_poly.pdbx_strand_id
1 'polypeptide(L)'
;MSTQSGILGDEKLLEAIAHNPSKQVILAQINKSCDTVQLFKSLDSIEELHAFLSNEESKNSNFESFYILVPINLNNSSSSATNNDTSYDFITYIPDISPVRQKMLYASSKLSLQRQIGTSKIGVNLLLNSVEELIPTNLRKELSESASNSDNQSITNTTGLKKIDVSVLSESELANLEISRQQYKQQLVSQTNGSGSQLSFKINDNGQDLLNGFFKPNNMVHNYNFISLLIDISSELVNATNESMIDKVSELPSKIITEHPTYSLYKSSSKNDNTFDQYFFIYSCPSGSKVKERMLYASNKQGLINHLTDQYGITFAKVIEIGDADELELSELKSRDEEEESSANNLNNRLKFNKPKGPPRRGGHK
;
A
#
# COMPACT_ATOMS: atom_id res chain seq x y z
N MET A 1 2.07 2.97 2.19
CA MET A 1 3.03 4.04 2.54
C MET A 1 3.97 4.18 1.37
N SER A 2 3.86 5.26 0.59
CA SER A 2 4.75 5.55 -0.54
C SER A 2 6.16 5.81 -0.03
N THR A 3 7.19 5.31 -0.72
CA THR A 3 8.60 5.46 -0.39
C THR A 3 9.02 6.92 -0.60
N GLN A 4 8.84 7.76 0.41
CA GLN A 4 9.30 9.15 0.40
C GLN A 4 10.80 9.19 0.71
N SER A 5 11.57 9.95 -0.07
CA SER A 5 13.02 10.08 0.10
C SER A 5 13.44 10.85 1.36
N GLY A 6 12.49 11.47 2.06
CA GLY A 6 12.77 12.32 3.21
C GLY A 6 13.37 13.69 2.87
N ILE A 7 13.55 13.99 1.57
CA ILE A 7 14.08 15.26 1.09
C ILE A 7 13.03 16.35 1.26
N LEU A 8 13.44 17.45 1.89
CA LEU A 8 12.59 18.58 2.24
C LEU A 8 13.03 19.85 1.51
N GLY A 9 12.09 20.76 1.29
CA GLY A 9 12.36 22.11 0.80
C GLY A 9 13.11 22.93 1.84
N ASP A 10 14.11 23.68 1.37
CA ASP A 10 14.87 24.65 2.15
C ASP A 10 13.97 25.83 2.57
N GLU A 11 14.30 26.45 3.70
CA GLU A 11 13.49 27.54 4.28
C GLU A 11 13.36 28.71 3.31
N LYS A 12 14.46 29.07 2.63
CA LYS A 12 14.47 30.13 1.61
C LYS A 12 13.54 29.85 0.43
N LEU A 13 13.42 28.60 0.02
CA LEU A 13 12.51 28.20 -1.05
C LEU A 13 11.06 28.33 -0.59
N LEU A 14 10.75 27.84 0.61
CA LEU A 14 9.40 27.91 1.16
C LEU A 14 8.96 29.36 1.42
N GLU A 15 9.87 30.21 1.91
CA GLU A 15 9.63 31.64 2.06
C GLU A 15 9.37 32.33 0.71
N ALA A 16 10.16 32.01 -0.32
CA ALA A 16 9.97 32.55 -1.66
C ALA A 16 8.62 32.14 -2.27
N ILE A 17 8.16 30.90 -2.03
CA ILE A 17 6.85 30.43 -2.48
C ILE A 17 5.71 31.09 -1.68
N ALA A 18 5.88 31.24 -0.36
CA ALA A 18 4.88 31.86 0.50
C ALA A 18 4.73 33.37 0.26
N HIS A 19 5.83 34.07 -0.01
CA HIS A 19 5.88 35.51 -0.21
C HIS A 19 6.45 35.85 -1.59
N ASN A 20 5.63 35.65 -2.63
CA ASN A 20 5.96 35.98 -4.01
C ASN A 20 5.15 37.19 -4.52
N PRO A 21 5.51 38.43 -4.11
CA PRO A 21 4.77 39.63 -4.50
C PRO A 21 4.93 39.96 -5.98
N SER A 22 6.07 39.58 -6.58
CA SER A 22 6.40 39.80 -7.99
C SER A 22 5.72 38.80 -8.94
N LYS A 23 5.02 37.78 -8.41
CA LYS A 23 4.38 36.70 -9.18
C LYS A 23 5.36 36.07 -10.18
N GLN A 24 6.59 35.85 -9.74
CA GLN A 24 7.64 35.22 -10.54
C GLN A 24 7.46 33.70 -10.59
N VAL A 25 7.92 33.09 -11.68
CA VAL A 25 8.06 31.64 -11.82
C VAL A 25 9.26 31.20 -10.98
N ILE A 26 9.05 30.22 -10.11
CA ILE A 26 10.07 29.75 -9.17
C ILE A 26 10.64 28.43 -9.69
N LEU A 27 11.94 28.40 -9.95
CA LEU A 27 12.72 27.19 -10.25
C LEU A 27 13.38 26.69 -8.98
N ALA A 28 13.15 25.42 -8.67
CA ALA A 28 13.76 24.73 -7.54
C ALA A 28 14.48 23.47 -8.02
N GLN A 29 15.63 23.20 -7.41
CA GLN A 29 16.50 22.08 -7.75
C GLN A 29 16.91 21.36 -6.47
N ILE A 30 17.14 20.06 -6.57
CA ILE A 30 17.69 19.29 -5.46
C ILE A 30 19.20 19.56 -5.43
N ASN A 31 19.70 19.93 -4.25
CA ASN A 31 21.13 20.18 -4.05
C ASN A 31 21.96 18.95 -4.48
N LYS A 32 23.21 19.17 -4.92
CA LYS A 32 24.18 18.12 -5.25
C LYS A 32 24.40 17.12 -4.10
N SER A 33 24.26 17.58 -2.85
CA SER A 33 24.30 16.71 -1.65
C SER A 33 23.08 15.80 -1.50
N CYS A 34 22.02 16.00 -2.30
CA CYS A 34 20.79 15.19 -2.32
C CYS A 34 19.91 15.26 -1.06
N ASP A 35 20.11 16.26 -0.20
CA ASP A 35 19.43 16.33 1.11
C ASP A 35 18.23 17.31 1.12
N THR A 36 18.29 18.37 0.32
CA THR A 36 17.28 19.44 0.33
C THR A 36 16.94 19.93 -1.08
N VAL A 37 15.70 20.41 -1.24
CA VAL A 37 15.26 21.15 -2.43
C VAL A 37 15.51 22.64 -2.20
N GLN A 38 16.36 23.25 -3.03
CA GLN A 38 16.77 24.64 -2.91
C GLN A 38 16.17 25.50 -4.02
N LEU A 39 15.97 26.78 -3.73
CA LEU A 39 15.63 27.78 -4.73
C LEU A 39 16.82 27.93 -5.69
N PHE A 40 16.59 27.65 -6.97
CA PHE A 40 17.60 27.77 -8.01
C PHE A 40 17.57 29.17 -8.65
N LYS A 41 16.40 29.58 -9.17
CA LYS A 41 16.22 30.87 -9.83
C LYS A 41 14.75 31.31 -9.80
N SER A 42 14.52 32.61 -9.83
CA SER A 42 13.19 33.20 -10.09
C SER A 42 13.20 33.86 -11.46
N LEU A 43 12.14 33.65 -12.24
CA LEU A 43 11.98 34.18 -13.60
C LEU A 43 10.69 35.01 -13.70
N ASP A 44 10.68 36.02 -14.56
CA ASP A 44 9.54 36.93 -14.65
C ASP A 44 8.42 36.41 -15.59
N SER A 45 8.76 35.51 -16.52
CA SER A 45 7.83 35.02 -17.54
C SER A 45 8.05 33.55 -17.93
N ILE A 46 7.03 32.95 -18.54
CA ILE A 46 7.10 31.57 -19.07
C ILE A 46 8.00 31.54 -20.32
N GLU A 47 8.02 32.63 -21.08
CA GLU A 47 8.92 32.81 -22.22
C GLU A 47 10.39 32.79 -21.79
N GLU A 48 10.72 33.43 -20.65
CA GLU A 48 12.06 33.37 -20.06
C GLU A 48 12.39 31.97 -19.55
N LEU A 49 11.42 31.24 -19.00
CA LEU A 49 11.58 29.84 -18.59
C LEU A 49 11.94 28.94 -19.78
N HIS A 50 11.20 29.04 -20.88
CA HIS A 50 11.50 28.26 -22.09
C HIS A 50 12.90 28.58 -22.64
N ALA A 51 13.25 29.88 -22.71
CA ALA A 51 14.59 30.31 -23.13
C ALA A 51 15.69 29.80 -22.19
N PHE A 52 15.43 29.78 -20.88
CA PHE A 52 16.37 29.25 -19.89
C PHE A 52 16.61 27.75 -20.07
N LEU A 53 15.54 26.95 -20.15
CA LEU A 53 15.66 25.48 -20.28
C LEU A 53 16.29 25.06 -21.61
N SER A 54 15.99 25.76 -22.71
CA SER A 54 16.63 25.55 -24.02
C SER A 54 18.14 25.84 -23.97
N ASN A 55 18.55 26.87 -23.23
CA ASN A 55 19.97 27.21 -23.06
C ASN A 55 20.70 26.21 -22.15
N GLU A 56 20.03 25.70 -21.12
CA GLU A 56 20.60 24.69 -20.22
C GLU A 56 20.83 23.35 -20.94
N GLU A 57 19.87 22.91 -21.76
CA GLU A 57 19.97 21.67 -22.54
C GLU A 57 21.14 21.70 -23.54
N SER A 58 21.45 22.86 -24.11
CA SER A 58 22.56 23.03 -25.07
C SER A 58 23.95 23.17 -24.43
N LYS A 59 24.04 23.67 -23.18
CA LYS A 59 25.32 23.97 -22.51
C LYS A 59 25.80 22.84 -21.61
N ASN A 60 24.89 22.12 -20.96
CA ASN A 60 25.25 21.18 -19.91
C ASN A 60 25.18 19.74 -20.41
N SER A 61 26.32 19.05 -20.34
CA SER A 61 26.38 17.59 -20.47
C SER A 61 25.73 16.86 -19.30
N ASN A 62 25.46 17.58 -18.21
CA ASN A 62 24.74 17.10 -17.04
C ASN A 62 23.29 17.56 -17.15
N PHE A 63 22.41 16.66 -17.58
CA PHE A 63 20.98 16.94 -17.79
C PHE A 63 20.26 17.20 -16.47
N GLU A 64 20.14 18.47 -16.10
CA GLU A 64 19.55 18.88 -14.81
C GLU A 64 18.01 18.79 -14.82
N SER A 65 17.44 18.45 -13.67
CA SER A 65 15.99 18.36 -13.45
C SER A 65 15.53 19.46 -12.51
N PHE A 66 14.29 19.92 -12.68
CA PHE A 66 13.77 21.06 -11.93
C PHE A 66 12.34 20.82 -11.47
N TYR A 67 11.99 21.35 -10.29
CA TYR A 67 10.61 21.67 -9.97
C TYR A 67 10.35 23.12 -10.35
N ILE A 68 9.26 23.34 -11.06
CA ILE A 68 8.88 24.64 -11.59
C ILE A 68 7.51 24.97 -10.99
N LEU A 69 7.43 26.09 -10.27
CA LEU A 69 6.17 26.62 -9.77
C LEU A 69 5.79 27.85 -10.56
N VAL A 70 4.69 27.74 -11.32
CA VAL A 70 4.17 28.84 -12.14
C VAL A 70 2.96 29.44 -11.43
N PRO A 71 2.96 30.73 -11.06
CA PRO A 71 1.79 31.36 -10.46
C PRO A 71 0.59 31.32 -11.42
N ILE A 72 -0.57 30.84 -10.95
CA ILE A 72 -1.78 30.66 -11.78
C ILE A 72 -2.24 32.00 -12.42
N ASN A 73 -2.03 33.11 -11.71
CA ASN A 73 -2.36 34.46 -12.20
C ASN A 73 -1.52 34.92 -13.39
N LEU A 74 -0.39 34.26 -13.67
CA LEU A 74 0.43 34.55 -14.84
C LEU A 74 -0.17 33.93 -16.12
N ASN A 75 -1.00 32.89 -15.96
CA ASN A 75 -1.65 32.19 -17.06
C ASN A 75 -3.03 32.76 -17.40
N ASN A 76 -3.78 33.18 -16.38
CA ASN A 76 -5.14 33.68 -16.55
C ASN A 76 -5.18 35.20 -16.38
N SER A 77 -5.24 35.93 -17.50
CA SER A 77 -5.52 37.37 -17.52
C SER A 77 -6.92 37.74 -16.99
N SER A 78 -7.72 36.75 -16.56
CA SER A 78 -9.10 36.89 -16.09
C SER A 78 -9.27 36.78 -14.57
N SER A 79 -8.26 36.37 -13.80
CA SER A 79 -8.39 36.27 -12.34
C SER A 79 -8.06 37.59 -11.64
N SER A 80 -9.09 38.43 -11.50
CA SER A 80 -9.15 39.49 -10.49
C SER A 80 -9.26 38.88 -9.08
N ALA A 81 -8.21 38.20 -8.62
CA ALA A 81 -8.12 37.70 -7.25
C ALA A 81 -7.39 38.74 -6.38
N THR A 82 -8.16 39.56 -5.68
CA THR A 82 -7.72 40.54 -4.67
C THR A 82 -7.30 39.87 -3.34
N ASN A 83 -6.70 38.69 -3.41
CA ASN A 83 -6.23 37.94 -2.24
C ASN A 83 -4.72 37.77 -2.33
N ASN A 84 -4.02 38.07 -1.23
CA ASN A 84 -2.56 37.92 -1.12
C ASN A 84 -2.07 36.47 -1.19
N ASP A 85 -2.96 35.49 -1.34
CA ASP A 85 -2.61 34.07 -1.37
C ASP A 85 -2.38 33.63 -2.82
N THR A 86 -1.10 33.45 -3.17
CA THR A 86 -0.68 33.02 -4.50
C THR A 86 -0.81 31.50 -4.61
N SER A 87 -1.55 31.04 -5.62
CA SER A 87 -1.64 29.63 -6.00
C SER A 87 -0.75 29.36 -7.22
N TYR A 88 -0.23 28.14 -7.30
CA TYR A 88 0.78 27.72 -8.27
C TYR A 88 0.36 26.47 -9.03
N ASP A 89 0.70 26.42 -10.31
CA ASP A 89 0.79 25.18 -11.08
C ASP A 89 2.18 24.57 -10.83
N PHE A 90 2.20 23.28 -10.48
CA PHE A 90 3.40 22.56 -10.10
C PHE A 90 3.85 21.64 -11.24
N ILE A 91 4.93 22.00 -11.89
CA ILE A 91 5.49 21.26 -13.02
C ILE A 91 6.78 20.57 -12.56
N THR A 92 6.91 19.29 -12.86
CA THR A 92 8.12 18.50 -12.61
C THR A 92 8.82 18.27 -13.95
N TYR A 93 9.99 18.88 -14.14
CA TYR A 93 10.77 18.72 -15.36
C TYR A 93 11.93 17.75 -15.15
N ILE A 94 11.90 16.62 -15.84
CA ILE A 94 12.91 15.56 -15.75
C ILE A 94 13.25 15.08 -17.17
N PRO A 95 14.39 15.50 -17.75
CA PRO A 95 14.79 15.06 -19.09
C PRO A 95 14.88 13.53 -19.19
N ASP A 96 14.47 12.94 -20.31
CA ASP A 96 14.55 11.48 -20.50
C ASP A 96 15.98 10.93 -20.44
N ILE A 97 16.94 11.74 -20.85
CA ILE A 97 18.38 11.49 -20.81
C ILE A 97 19.01 11.62 -19.41
N SER A 98 18.24 12.07 -18.41
CA SER A 98 18.74 12.17 -17.04
C SER A 98 18.99 10.79 -16.41
N PRO A 99 20.02 10.65 -15.54
CA PRO A 99 20.37 9.37 -14.93
C PRO A 99 19.23 8.86 -14.03
N VAL A 100 19.07 7.53 -13.99
CA VAL A 100 18.00 6.85 -13.21
C VAL A 100 17.92 7.32 -11.77
N ARG A 101 19.08 7.51 -11.11
CA ARG A 101 19.14 8.02 -9.73
C ARG A 101 18.45 9.37 -9.59
N GLN A 102 18.67 10.30 -10.51
CA GLN A 102 18.08 11.64 -10.48
C GLN A 102 16.57 11.57 -10.70
N LYS A 103 16.13 10.77 -11.68
CA LYS A 103 14.71 10.55 -11.93
C LYS A 103 13.97 10.00 -10.71
N MET A 104 14.54 8.97 -10.07
CA MET A 104 13.98 8.41 -8.84
C MET A 104 13.95 9.42 -7.69
N LEU A 105 15.00 10.23 -7.57
CA LEU A 105 15.12 11.20 -6.50
C LEU A 105 14.06 12.31 -6.63
N TYR A 106 13.87 12.87 -7.81
CA TYR A 106 12.82 13.86 -8.07
C TYR A 106 11.39 13.26 -8.02
N ALA A 107 11.21 12.00 -8.44
CA ALA A 107 9.92 11.34 -8.29
C ALA A 107 9.54 11.13 -6.81
N SER A 108 10.52 10.71 -5.98
CA SER A 108 10.30 10.37 -4.56
C SER A 108 10.19 11.56 -3.62
N SER A 109 10.76 12.73 -3.97
CA SER A 109 10.67 13.95 -3.15
C SER A 109 9.51 14.88 -3.53
N LYS A 110 8.91 14.72 -4.72
CA LYS A 110 7.80 15.54 -5.22
C LYS A 110 6.68 15.71 -4.20
N LEU A 111 6.13 14.61 -3.70
CA LEU A 111 4.97 14.65 -2.80
C LEU A 111 5.31 15.30 -1.45
N SER A 112 6.54 15.13 -0.97
CA SER A 112 7.01 15.78 0.27
C SER A 112 7.06 17.29 0.11
N LEU A 113 7.62 17.77 -1.00
CA LEU A 113 7.69 19.20 -1.31
C LEU A 113 6.28 19.80 -1.46
N GLN A 114 5.38 19.13 -2.17
CA GLN A 114 3.99 19.57 -2.34
C GLN A 114 3.24 19.72 -1.01
N ARG A 115 3.49 18.80 -0.06
CA ARG A 115 2.91 18.87 1.30
C ARG A 115 3.45 20.06 2.09
N GLN A 116 4.74 20.39 1.95
CA GLN A 116 5.34 21.53 2.65
C GLN A 116 4.84 22.87 2.11
N ILE A 117 4.63 22.98 0.79
CA ILE A 117 4.03 24.17 0.17
C ILE A 117 2.56 24.32 0.59
N GLY A 118 1.88 23.20 0.78
CA GLY A 118 0.46 23.13 1.08
C GLY A 118 -0.31 22.74 -0.18
N THR A 119 -0.96 21.58 -0.12
CA THR A 119 -1.70 21.02 -1.27
C THR A 119 -2.85 21.90 -1.74
N SER A 120 -3.35 22.81 -0.89
CA SER A 120 -4.39 23.78 -1.24
C SER A 120 -3.90 24.92 -2.12
N LYS A 121 -2.58 25.19 -2.14
CA LYS A 121 -1.98 26.25 -2.97
C LYS A 121 -1.55 25.72 -4.34
N ILE A 122 -1.68 24.43 -4.59
CA ILE A 122 -1.26 23.78 -5.83
C ILE A 122 -2.50 23.49 -6.67
N GLY A 123 -2.54 24.07 -7.87
CA GLY A 123 -3.59 23.84 -8.86
C GLY A 123 -3.31 22.59 -9.68
N VAL A 124 -2.73 22.78 -10.88
CA VAL A 124 -2.41 21.67 -11.78
C VAL A 124 -1.05 21.08 -11.45
N ASN A 125 -0.95 19.75 -11.56
CA ASN A 125 0.30 19.02 -11.43
C ASN A 125 0.70 18.42 -12.78
N LEU A 126 1.86 18.81 -13.31
CA LEU A 126 2.35 18.36 -14.61
C LEU A 126 3.73 17.70 -14.49
N LEU A 127 4.04 16.76 -15.38
CA LEU A 127 5.34 16.14 -15.55
C LEU A 127 5.77 16.35 -17.00
N LEU A 128 6.96 16.89 -17.21
CA LEU A 128 7.50 17.18 -18.53
C LEU A 128 8.86 16.51 -18.69
N ASN A 129 9.06 15.87 -19.84
CA ASN A 129 10.25 15.09 -20.13
C ASN A 129 11.13 15.70 -21.23
N SER A 130 10.58 16.65 -21.98
CA SER A 130 11.26 17.33 -23.08
C SER A 130 11.09 18.85 -23.00
N VAL A 131 12.05 19.60 -23.55
CA VAL A 131 11.93 21.06 -23.68
C VAL A 131 10.88 21.44 -24.74
N GLU A 132 10.62 20.57 -25.71
CA GLU A 132 9.60 20.80 -26.74
C GLU A 132 8.17 20.83 -26.16
N GLU A 133 7.92 20.14 -25.05
CA GLU A 133 6.66 20.23 -24.31
C GLU A 133 6.49 21.57 -23.57
N LEU A 134 7.59 22.25 -23.26
CA LEU A 134 7.63 23.52 -22.53
C LEU A 134 7.36 24.75 -23.40
N ILE A 135 6.96 24.57 -24.66
CA ILE A 135 6.60 25.70 -25.52
C ILE A 135 5.46 26.49 -24.84
N PRO A 136 5.61 27.80 -24.61
CA PRO A 136 4.67 28.58 -23.79
C PRO A 136 3.20 28.46 -24.20
N THR A 137 2.93 28.31 -25.50
CA THR A 137 1.57 28.11 -26.03
C THR A 137 0.99 26.75 -25.65
N ASN A 138 1.81 25.69 -25.71
CA ASN A 138 1.39 24.33 -25.38
C ASN A 138 1.18 24.20 -23.88
N LEU A 139 2.13 24.72 -23.08
CA LEU A 139 2.04 24.74 -21.62
C LEU A 139 0.77 25.44 -21.14
N ARG A 140 0.48 26.64 -21.65
CA ARG A 140 -0.73 27.39 -21.27
C ARG A 140 -2.00 26.61 -21.62
N LYS A 141 -2.04 25.98 -22.79
CA LYS A 141 -3.18 25.17 -23.23
C LYS A 141 -3.37 23.95 -22.32
N GLU A 142 -2.32 23.19 -22.05
CA GLU A 142 -2.37 22.00 -21.22
C GLU A 142 -2.76 22.29 -19.76
N LEU A 143 -2.25 23.40 -19.20
CA LEU A 143 -2.65 23.88 -17.87
C LEU A 143 -4.14 24.27 -17.86
N SER A 144 -4.66 24.91 -18.92
CA SER A 144 -6.08 25.27 -19.02
C SER A 144 -7.02 24.07 -19.22
N GLU A 145 -6.60 23.07 -19.99
CA GLU A 145 -7.35 21.82 -20.20
C GLU A 145 -7.35 20.95 -18.93
N SER A 146 -6.23 20.90 -18.22
CA SER A 146 -6.13 20.18 -16.96
C SER A 146 -6.98 20.82 -15.85
N ALA A 147 -7.05 22.15 -15.82
CA ALA A 147 -7.88 22.90 -14.87
C ALA A 147 -9.39 22.79 -15.15
N SER A 148 -9.81 22.61 -16.41
CA SER A 148 -11.24 22.44 -16.75
C SER A 148 -11.73 21.01 -16.54
N ASN A 149 -10.84 20.02 -16.62
CA ASN A 149 -11.18 18.63 -16.35
C ASN A 149 -11.27 18.27 -14.85
N SER A 150 -10.74 19.12 -13.95
CA SER A 150 -10.83 18.88 -12.50
C SER A 150 -12.25 19.01 -11.95
N ASP A 151 -13.13 19.80 -12.59
CA ASP A 151 -14.52 19.98 -12.14
C ASP A 151 -15.43 18.77 -12.44
N ASN A 152 -15.00 17.86 -13.33
CA ASN A 152 -15.75 16.66 -13.69
C ASN A 152 -15.17 15.34 -13.13
N GLN A 153 -14.16 15.39 -12.26
CA GLN A 153 -13.66 14.21 -11.54
C GLN A 153 -14.06 14.22 -10.07
N SER A 154 -15.37 14.17 -9.84
CA SER A 154 -15.93 13.58 -8.64
C SER A 154 -16.38 12.16 -8.98
N ILE A 155 -15.77 11.17 -8.30
CA ILE A 155 -16.15 9.75 -8.29
C ILE A 155 -15.75 8.95 -9.55
N THR A 156 -14.45 8.70 -9.71
CA THR A 156 -13.94 7.36 -10.07
C THR A 156 -12.49 7.26 -9.61
N ASN A 157 -12.31 6.98 -8.33
CA ASN A 157 -11.11 6.25 -7.90
C ASN A 157 -11.09 4.94 -8.69
N THR A 158 -9.94 4.58 -9.26
CA THR A 158 -9.69 3.44 -10.17
C THR A 158 -9.80 3.76 -11.67
N THR A 159 -8.78 4.42 -12.23
CA THR A 159 -8.11 4.09 -13.53
C THR A 159 -7.18 5.18 -14.05
N GLY A 160 -7.08 6.35 -13.40
CA GLY A 160 -6.14 7.41 -13.81
C GLY A 160 -4.69 7.27 -13.30
N LEU A 161 -4.45 6.48 -12.26
CA LEU A 161 -3.12 6.34 -11.64
C LEU A 161 -2.18 5.35 -12.35
N LYS A 162 -2.56 4.78 -13.51
CA LYS A 162 -1.75 3.77 -14.20
C LYS A 162 -0.78 4.30 -15.27
N LYS A 163 -0.69 5.62 -15.48
CA LYS A 163 0.24 6.18 -16.48
C LYS A 163 1.40 7.03 -15.93
N ILE A 164 1.38 7.41 -14.65
CA ILE A 164 2.27 8.50 -14.17
C ILE A 164 3.45 8.00 -13.32
N ASP A 165 3.38 6.81 -12.72
CA ASP A 165 4.48 6.29 -11.87
C ASP A 165 5.49 5.38 -12.62
N VAL A 166 5.28 5.11 -13.92
CA VAL A 166 6.09 4.15 -14.71
C VAL A 166 6.81 4.79 -15.92
N SER A 167 6.52 6.05 -16.28
CA SER A 167 7.12 6.71 -17.45
C SER A 167 8.58 7.16 -17.27
N VAL A 168 9.24 6.74 -16.20
CA VAL A 168 10.64 7.09 -15.91
C VAL A 168 11.66 6.17 -16.62
N LEU A 169 11.19 5.06 -17.18
CA LEU A 169 12.02 4.06 -17.87
C LEU A 169 11.77 4.11 -19.37
N SER A 170 12.86 4.17 -20.15
CA SER A 170 12.76 4.11 -21.61
C SER A 170 12.11 2.79 -22.06
N GLU A 171 11.44 2.76 -23.22
CA GLU A 171 10.85 1.53 -23.78
C GLU A 171 11.89 0.39 -23.87
N SER A 172 13.17 0.72 -24.07
CA SER A 172 14.28 -0.24 -24.08
C SER A 172 14.60 -0.84 -22.71
N GLU A 173 14.46 -0.07 -21.62
CA GLU A 173 14.62 -0.56 -20.26
C GLU A 173 13.42 -1.36 -19.80
N LEU A 174 12.21 -0.98 -20.24
CA LEU A 174 11.00 -1.76 -20.05
C LEU A 174 11.08 -3.12 -20.76
N ALA A 175 11.62 -3.18 -21.98
CA ALA A 175 11.86 -4.43 -22.68
C ALA A 175 12.87 -5.32 -21.95
N ASN A 176 13.96 -4.76 -21.41
CA ASN A 176 14.93 -5.52 -20.61
C ASN A 176 14.35 -6.01 -19.27
N LEU A 177 13.47 -5.21 -18.66
CA LEU A 177 12.70 -5.59 -17.47
C LEU A 177 11.61 -6.62 -17.77
N GLU A 178 10.99 -6.58 -18.95
CA GLU A 178 10.04 -7.60 -19.40
C GLU A 178 10.71 -8.92 -19.70
N ILE A 179 11.89 -8.90 -20.34
CA ILE A 179 12.73 -10.08 -20.54
C ILE A 179 13.13 -10.68 -19.17
N SER A 180 13.46 -9.83 -18.20
CA SER A 180 13.75 -10.25 -16.82
C SER A 180 12.51 -10.76 -16.04
N ARG A 181 11.33 -10.16 -16.25
CA ARG A 181 10.04 -10.60 -15.68
C ARG A 181 9.57 -11.94 -16.24
N GLN A 182 9.87 -12.22 -17.51
CA GLN A 182 9.53 -13.51 -18.12
C GLN A 182 10.43 -14.64 -17.59
N GLN A 183 11.66 -14.32 -17.19
CA GLN A 183 12.59 -15.30 -16.59
C GLN A 183 12.30 -15.58 -15.11
N TYR A 184 11.66 -14.68 -14.38
CA TYR A 184 11.18 -14.89 -13.01
C TYR A 184 9.68 -14.59 -12.89
N LYS A 185 8.84 -15.61 -13.13
CA LYS A 185 7.39 -15.60 -12.83
C LYS A 185 7.11 -15.63 -11.32
N GLN A 186 7.69 -14.74 -10.55
CA GLN A 186 7.39 -14.54 -9.14
C GLN A 186 6.87 -13.10 -8.99
N GLN A 187 5.56 -12.97 -8.84
CA GLN A 187 4.91 -11.69 -8.60
C GLN A 187 5.36 -11.16 -7.24
N LEU A 188 5.82 -9.90 -7.16
CA LEU A 188 6.27 -9.31 -5.90
C LEU A 188 5.11 -9.20 -4.91
N VAL A 189 5.35 -9.57 -3.64
CA VAL A 189 4.38 -9.53 -2.53
C VAL A 189 3.73 -8.15 -2.34
N SER A 190 4.41 -7.08 -2.76
CA SER A 190 3.90 -5.70 -2.69
C SER A 190 2.77 -5.40 -3.69
N GLN A 191 2.61 -6.18 -4.76
CA GLN A 191 1.58 -5.96 -5.79
C GLN A 191 0.23 -6.59 -5.45
N THR A 192 0.15 -7.38 -4.38
CA THR A 192 -1.05 -8.16 -4.04
C THR A 192 -1.77 -7.67 -2.78
N ASN A 193 -1.54 -6.43 -2.32
CA ASN A 193 -2.03 -5.92 -1.04
C ASN A 193 -1.64 -6.83 0.16
N GLY A 194 -0.50 -7.52 0.08
CA GLY A 194 -0.06 -8.48 1.11
C GLY A 194 -0.73 -9.85 1.01
N SER A 195 -1.53 -10.12 -0.01
CA SER A 195 -2.19 -11.40 -0.25
C SER A 195 -1.33 -12.27 -1.17
N GLY A 196 -0.50 -13.16 -0.63
CA GLY A 196 0.21 -14.15 -1.46
C GLY A 196 -0.82 -15.05 -2.15
N SER A 197 -1.15 -14.79 -3.42
CA SER A 197 -2.26 -15.50 -4.08
C SER A 197 -1.91 -16.94 -4.44
N GLN A 198 -0.61 -17.27 -4.51
CA GLN A 198 -0.13 -18.59 -4.90
C GLN A 198 0.65 -19.21 -3.75
N LEU A 199 0.23 -20.41 -3.34
CA LEU A 199 0.98 -21.23 -2.39
C LEU A 199 2.37 -21.52 -2.99
N SER A 200 3.43 -21.09 -2.31
CA SER A 200 4.80 -21.25 -2.83
C SER A 200 5.32 -22.67 -2.62
N PHE A 201 4.86 -23.35 -1.56
CA PHE A 201 5.29 -24.70 -1.22
C PHE A 201 4.27 -25.76 -1.58
N LYS A 202 4.73 -26.86 -2.17
CA LYS A 202 3.84 -28.00 -2.43
C LYS A 202 3.53 -28.71 -1.12
N ILE A 203 2.29 -29.19 -0.99
CA ILE A 203 1.93 -30.10 0.09
C ILE A 203 2.44 -31.48 -0.31
N ASN A 204 3.10 -32.17 0.63
CA ASN A 204 3.59 -33.53 0.44
C ASN A 204 2.43 -34.51 0.19
N ASP A 205 2.66 -35.60 -0.53
CA ASP A 205 1.64 -36.57 -0.92
C ASP A 205 0.92 -37.16 0.32
N ASN A 206 1.67 -37.53 1.37
CA ASN A 206 1.10 -37.96 2.65
C ASN A 206 0.22 -36.87 3.30
N GLY A 207 0.61 -35.60 3.15
CA GLY A 207 -0.15 -34.47 3.68
C GLY A 207 -1.46 -34.24 2.91
N GLN A 208 -1.47 -34.46 1.60
CA GLN A 208 -2.67 -34.41 0.79
C GLN A 208 -3.67 -35.51 1.17
N ASP A 209 -3.18 -36.73 1.45
CA ASP A 209 -4.03 -37.83 1.90
C ASP A 209 -4.71 -37.54 3.24
N LEU A 210 -3.98 -36.94 4.18
CA LEU A 210 -4.55 -36.49 5.46
C LEU A 210 -5.53 -35.32 5.29
N LEU A 211 -5.24 -34.36 4.41
CA LEU A 211 -6.20 -33.29 4.13
C LEU A 211 -7.46 -33.82 3.43
N ASN A 212 -7.33 -34.82 2.56
CA ASN A 212 -8.45 -35.52 1.96
C ASN A 212 -9.32 -36.20 3.02
N GLY A 213 -8.70 -36.90 3.99
CA GLY A 213 -9.40 -37.51 5.11
C GLY A 213 -10.11 -36.48 6.02
N PHE A 214 -9.52 -35.31 6.21
CA PHE A 214 -10.08 -34.21 7.01
C PHE A 214 -11.33 -33.56 6.36
N PHE A 215 -11.25 -33.21 5.08
CA PHE A 215 -12.30 -32.43 4.39
C PHE A 215 -13.33 -33.28 3.66
N LYS A 216 -12.98 -34.51 3.26
CA LYS A 216 -13.87 -35.46 2.61
C LYS A 216 -13.86 -36.78 3.40
N PRO A 217 -14.49 -36.82 4.59
CA PRO A 217 -14.58 -38.04 5.36
C PRO A 217 -15.46 -39.05 4.60
N ASN A 218 -14.85 -39.88 3.76
CA ASN A 218 -15.50 -41.08 3.25
C ASN A 218 -15.68 -41.99 4.47
N ASN A 219 -16.93 -42.08 4.93
CA ASN A 219 -17.36 -42.81 6.11
C ASN A 219 -16.47 -44.06 6.34
N MET A 220 -15.75 -44.07 7.48
CA MET A 220 -15.23 -45.21 8.24
C MET A 220 -13.71 -45.35 8.50
N VAL A 221 -12.79 -44.50 8.01
CA VAL A 221 -11.33 -44.70 8.29
C VAL A 221 -10.61 -43.53 8.97
N HIS A 222 -11.02 -42.28 8.75
CA HIS A 222 -10.36 -41.11 9.32
C HIS A 222 -11.33 -40.32 10.21
N ASN A 223 -11.17 -40.45 11.52
CA ASN A 223 -11.97 -39.72 12.51
C ASN A 223 -11.06 -38.79 13.32
N TYR A 224 -10.70 -37.67 12.73
CA TYR A 224 -10.01 -36.58 13.40
C TYR A 224 -10.65 -35.25 13.00
N ASN A 225 -10.70 -34.33 13.95
CA ASN A 225 -11.24 -32.98 13.77
C ASN A 225 -10.16 -31.91 13.95
N PHE A 226 -8.90 -32.31 14.11
CA PHE A 226 -7.75 -31.43 14.18
C PHE A 226 -6.59 -31.98 13.36
N ILE A 227 -5.92 -31.09 12.63
CA ILE A 227 -4.69 -31.39 11.89
C ILE A 227 -3.72 -30.20 11.95
N SER A 228 -2.45 -30.46 12.29
CA SER A 228 -1.38 -29.46 12.19
C SER A 228 -0.56 -29.63 10.92
N LEU A 229 -0.27 -28.50 10.27
CA LEU A 229 0.56 -28.38 9.08
C LEU A 229 1.84 -27.62 9.44
N LEU A 230 2.97 -28.23 9.12
CA LEU A 230 4.33 -27.72 9.31
C LEU A 230 4.98 -27.53 7.94
N ILE A 231 5.66 -26.40 7.76
CA ILE A 231 6.53 -26.16 6.61
C ILE A 231 7.93 -26.66 6.95
N ASP A 232 8.41 -27.65 6.20
CA ASP A 232 9.81 -28.04 6.22
C ASP A 232 10.62 -27.04 5.38
N ILE A 233 11.47 -26.28 6.07
CA ILE A 233 12.31 -25.22 5.49
C ILE A 233 13.38 -25.80 4.56
N SER A 234 13.80 -27.05 4.80
CA SER A 234 14.89 -27.68 4.06
C SER A 234 14.41 -28.27 2.75
N SER A 235 13.23 -28.92 2.76
CA SER A 235 12.64 -29.54 1.58
C SER A 235 11.66 -28.63 0.84
N GLU A 236 11.31 -27.46 1.41
CA GLU A 236 10.33 -26.53 0.84
C GLU A 236 8.95 -27.20 0.61
N LEU A 237 8.53 -28.03 1.56
CA LEU A 237 7.26 -28.77 1.51
C LEU A 237 6.40 -28.49 2.74
N VAL A 238 5.08 -28.51 2.56
CA VAL A 238 4.12 -28.50 3.67
C VAL A 238 3.78 -29.95 4.03
N ASN A 239 4.07 -30.33 5.28
CA ASN A 239 3.79 -31.64 5.84
C ASN A 239 2.63 -31.55 6.84
N ALA A 240 1.71 -32.51 6.80
CA ALA A 240 0.76 -32.72 7.87
C ALA A 240 1.36 -33.73 8.87
N THR A 241 1.36 -33.40 10.16
CA THR A 241 2.05 -34.22 11.17
C THR A 241 1.20 -34.62 12.36
N ASN A 242 0.31 -33.75 12.84
CA ASN A 242 -0.47 -33.99 14.05
C ASN A 242 -1.95 -34.10 13.74
N GLU A 243 -2.44 -35.29 13.40
CA GLU A 243 -3.87 -35.61 13.41
C GLU A 243 -4.31 -36.01 14.82
N SER A 244 -5.42 -35.42 15.30
CA SER A 244 -6.01 -35.86 16.56
C SER A 244 -7.52 -35.59 16.59
N MET A 245 -8.21 -36.36 17.44
CA MET A 245 -9.59 -36.10 17.80
C MET A 245 -9.62 -35.29 19.09
N ILE A 246 -10.26 -34.12 19.04
CA ILE A 246 -10.42 -33.19 20.16
C ILE A 246 -11.89 -33.23 20.58
N ASP A 247 -12.17 -33.79 21.75
CA ASP A 247 -13.53 -33.94 22.28
C ASP A 247 -14.07 -32.62 22.86
N LYS A 248 -13.17 -31.80 23.42
CA LYS A 248 -13.50 -30.51 24.03
C LYS A 248 -12.63 -29.41 23.46
N VAL A 249 -13.26 -28.30 23.08
CA VAL A 249 -12.58 -27.09 22.56
C VAL A 249 -11.51 -26.57 23.54
N SER A 250 -11.68 -26.78 24.85
CA SER A 250 -10.69 -26.42 25.88
C SER A 250 -9.35 -27.14 25.77
N GLU A 251 -9.29 -28.27 25.07
CA GLU A 251 -8.05 -29.05 24.88
C GLU A 251 -7.24 -28.58 23.67
N LEU A 252 -7.83 -27.76 22.81
CA LEU A 252 -7.21 -27.27 21.57
C LEU A 252 -5.91 -26.48 21.81
N PRO A 253 -5.81 -25.54 22.78
CA PRO A 253 -4.54 -24.85 23.06
C PRO A 253 -3.40 -25.81 23.37
N SER A 254 -3.67 -26.92 24.07
CA SER A 254 -2.65 -27.91 24.45
C SER A 254 -2.08 -28.70 23.26
N LYS A 255 -2.76 -28.68 22.11
CA LYS A 255 -2.34 -29.36 20.87
C LYS A 255 -1.57 -28.45 19.93
N ILE A 256 -1.58 -27.13 20.17
CA ILE A 256 -0.83 -26.17 19.37
C ILE A 256 0.64 -26.25 19.75
N ILE A 257 1.51 -26.39 18.75
CA ILE A 257 2.95 -26.44 18.95
C ILE A 257 3.44 -25.03 19.30
N THR A 258 4.20 -24.91 20.38
CA THR A 258 4.72 -23.63 20.90
C THR A 258 6.19 -23.36 20.56
N GLU A 259 6.90 -24.34 19.99
CA GLU A 259 8.32 -24.22 19.65
C GLU A 259 8.58 -23.56 18.30
N HIS A 260 7.68 -23.77 17.32
CA HIS A 260 7.81 -23.29 15.95
C HIS A 260 6.47 -22.76 15.44
N PRO A 261 6.45 -21.87 14.42
CA PRO A 261 5.20 -21.42 13.82
C PRO A 261 4.47 -22.62 13.18
N THR A 262 3.15 -22.65 13.29
CA THR A 262 2.33 -23.75 12.77
C THR A 262 1.01 -23.24 12.21
N TYR A 263 0.48 -23.96 11.22
CA TYR A 263 -0.93 -23.84 10.87
C TYR A 263 -1.69 -25.01 11.47
N SER A 264 -2.83 -24.73 12.08
CA SER A 264 -3.72 -25.75 12.62
C SER A 264 -5.10 -25.58 12.01
N LEU A 265 -5.65 -26.68 11.50
CA LEU A 265 -7.03 -26.71 11.01
C LEU A 265 -7.86 -27.44 12.06
N TYR A 266 -8.98 -26.82 12.43
CA TYR A 266 -9.93 -27.38 13.37
C TYR A 266 -11.32 -27.44 12.75
N LYS A 267 -11.97 -28.59 12.90
CA LYS A 267 -13.33 -28.85 12.47
C LYS A 267 -14.23 -28.87 13.70
N SER A 268 -15.15 -27.92 13.78
CA SER A 268 -16.20 -27.92 14.79
C SER A 268 -17.45 -28.53 14.18
N SER A 269 -17.81 -29.74 14.63
CA SER A 269 -19.10 -30.35 14.33
C SER A 269 -20.10 -29.93 15.40
N SER A 270 -21.19 -29.31 14.98
CA SER A 270 -22.26 -28.93 15.89
C SER A 270 -23.07 -30.17 16.29
N LYS A 271 -23.50 -30.23 17.55
CA LYS A 271 -24.25 -31.36 18.12
C LYS A 271 -25.69 -31.45 17.61
N ASN A 272 -26.16 -30.44 16.87
CA ASN A 272 -27.51 -30.39 16.33
C ASN A 272 -27.51 -30.94 14.89
N ASP A 273 -28.33 -31.97 14.63
CA ASP A 273 -28.46 -32.75 13.39
C ASP A 273 -28.68 -31.96 12.08
N ASN A 274 -28.90 -30.63 12.15
CA ASN A 274 -29.26 -29.78 11.01
C ASN A 274 -28.20 -28.73 10.65
N THR A 275 -26.99 -28.80 11.22
CA THR A 275 -25.98 -27.74 11.07
C THR A 275 -24.71 -28.26 10.42
N PHE A 276 -24.21 -27.51 9.44
CA PHE A 276 -23.02 -27.88 8.65
C PHE A 276 -21.75 -27.77 9.48
N ASP A 277 -20.79 -28.64 9.18
CA ASP A 277 -19.45 -28.60 9.77
C ASP A 277 -18.77 -27.24 9.51
N GLN A 278 -18.19 -26.66 10.56
CA GLN A 278 -17.46 -25.40 10.47
C GLN A 278 -15.95 -25.63 10.54
N TYR A 279 -15.22 -25.02 9.61
CA TYR A 279 -13.77 -25.11 9.53
C TYR A 279 -13.12 -23.82 10.02
N PHE A 280 -12.14 -23.98 10.89
CA PHE A 280 -11.35 -22.89 11.47
C PHE A 280 -9.89 -23.05 11.05
N PHE A 281 -9.28 -21.93 10.66
CA PHE A 281 -7.85 -21.88 10.36
C PHE A 281 -7.15 -21.10 11.47
N ILE A 282 -6.17 -21.70 12.12
CA ILE A 282 -5.41 -21.09 13.20
C ILE A 282 -3.95 -21.01 12.78
N TYR A 283 -3.41 -19.79 12.75
CA TYR A 283 -1.99 -19.55 12.56
C TYR A 283 -1.36 -19.20 13.91
N SER A 284 -0.53 -20.09 14.43
CA SER A 284 0.27 -19.82 15.64
C SER A 284 1.70 -19.45 15.25
N CYS A 285 2.20 -18.34 15.79
CA CYS A 285 3.56 -17.88 15.52
C CYS A 285 4.25 -17.44 16.83
N PRO A 286 4.80 -18.40 17.60
CA PRO A 286 5.50 -18.12 18.85
C PRO A 286 6.63 -17.11 18.67
N SER A 287 6.74 -16.17 19.60
CA SER A 287 7.71 -15.06 19.53
C SER A 287 9.18 -15.54 19.48
N GLY A 288 9.46 -16.71 20.06
CA GLY A 288 10.77 -17.37 20.04
C GLY A 288 11.21 -17.96 18.70
N SER A 289 10.32 -18.03 17.70
CA SER A 289 10.60 -18.62 16.38
C SER A 289 11.62 -17.81 15.59
N LYS A 290 12.44 -18.46 14.74
CA LYS A 290 13.46 -17.75 13.93
C LYS A 290 12.82 -16.79 12.93
N VAL A 291 13.47 -15.65 12.64
CA VAL A 291 12.96 -14.64 11.68
C VAL A 291 12.62 -15.26 10.33
N LYS A 292 13.50 -16.13 9.80
CA LYS A 292 13.28 -16.83 8.53
C LYS A 292 12.01 -17.68 8.55
N GLU A 293 11.78 -18.42 9.63
CA GLU A 293 10.57 -19.24 9.83
C GLU A 293 9.33 -18.36 9.86
N ARG A 294 9.31 -17.32 10.71
CA ARG A 294 8.16 -16.41 10.81
C ARG A 294 7.80 -15.77 9.47
N MET A 295 8.80 -15.34 8.69
CA MET A 295 8.58 -14.79 7.35
C MET A 295 7.98 -15.82 6.39
N LEU A 296 8.45 -17.07 6.43
CA LEU A 296 7.99 -18.16 5.58
C LEU A 296 6.51 -18.47 5.80
N TYR A 297 6.11 -18.63 7.07
CA TYR A 297 4.73 -18.92 7.44
C TYR A 297 3.80 -17.71 7.23
N ALA A 298 4.24 -16.48 7.53
CA ALA A 298 3.41 -15.30 7.24
C ALA A 298 3.14 -15.16 5.73
N SER A 299 4.14 -15.44 4.90
CA SER A 299 4.07 -15.28 3.44
C SER A 299 3.22 -16.36 2.75
N ASN A 300 3.17 -17.58 3.31
CA ASN A 300 2.43 -18.71 2.72
C ASN A 300 1.01 -18.89 3.27
N LYS A 301 0.65 -18.20 4.36
CA LYS A 301 -0.66 -18.32 5.03
C LYS A 301 -1.82 -18.19 4.05
N GLN A 302 -1.83 -17.10 3.28
CA GLN A 302 -2.93 -16.80 2.37
C GLN A 302 -2.97 -17.77 1.18
N GLY A 303 -1.80 -18.12 0.64
CA GLY A 303 -1.69 -19.10 -0.45
C GLY A 303 -2.24 -20.46 -0.04
N LEU A 304 -1.98 -20.88 1.20
CA LEU A 304 -2.49 -22.12 1.76
C LEU A 304 -4.02 -22.08 1.95
N ILE A 305 -4.56 -20.99 2.51
CA ILE A 305 -6.01 -20.81 2.68
C ILE A 305 -6.72 -20.88 1.32
N ASN A 306 -6.21 -20.18 0.32
CA ASN A 306 -6.78 -20.18 -1.03
C ASN A 306 -6.70 -21.59 -1.65
N HIS A 307 -5.55 -22.25 -1.56
CA HIS A 307 -5.38 -23.61 -2.06
C HIS A 307 -6.38 -24.59 -1.43
N LEU A 308 -6.58 -24.54 -0.11
CA LEU A 308 -7.55 -25.41 0.58
C LEU A 308 -9.00 -25.09 0.19
N THR A 309 -9.33 -23.80 0.08
CA THR A 309 -10.65 -23.32 -0.36
C THR A 309 -10.97 -23.81 -1.77
N ASP A 310 -10.03 -23.66 -2.71
CA ASP A 310 -10.22 -24.02 -4.12
C ASP A 310 -10.25 -25.53 -4.35
N GLN A 311 -9.37 -26.29 -3.70
CA GLN A 311 -9.28 -27.75 -3.87
C GLN A 311 -10.45 -28.51 -3.24
N TYR A 312 -10.90 -28.06 -2.05
CA TYR A 312 -11.93 -28.75 -1.28
C TYR A 312 -13.30 -28.09 -1.35
N GLY A 313 -13.41 -26.89 -1.94
CA GLY A 313 -14.68 -26.15 -2.05
C GLY A 313 -15.22 -25.71 -0.69
N ILE A 314 -14.35 -25.53 0.31
CA ILE A 314 -14.70 -25.18 1.69
C ILE A 314 -14.60 -23.68 1.92
N THR A 315 -15.31 -23.17 2.93
CA THR A 315 -15.12 -21.82 3.43
C THR A 315 -14.75 -21.85 4.90
N PHE A 316 -13.63 -21.22 5.27
CA PHE A 316 -13.26 -21.07 6.67
C PHE A 316 -14.22 -20.09 7.35
N ALA A 317 -14.83 -20.53 8.45
CA ALA A 317 -15.72 -19.70 9.27
C ALA A 317 -14.95 -18.55 9.90
N LYS A 318 -13.72 -18.83 10.36
CA LYS A 318 -12.81 -17.82 10.90
C LYS A 318 -11.35 -18.21 10.66
N VAL A 319 -10.53 -17.19 10.44
CA VAL A 319 -9.07 -17.27 10.37
C VAL A 319 -8.53 -16.53 11.59
N ILE A 320 -7.88 -17.26 12.49
CA ILE A 320 -7.39 -16.76 13.77
C ILE A 320 -5.86 -16.74 13.72
N GLU A 321 -5.25 -15.67 14.23
CA GLU A 321 -3.81 -15.55 14.37
C GLU A 321 -3.46 -15.33 15.85
N ILE A 322 -2.55 -16.14 16.37
CA ILE A 322 -2.11 -16.07 17.77
C ILE A 322 -0.58 -16.08 17.83
N GLY A 323 -0.03 -15.37 18.81
CA GLY A 323 1.38 -15.45 19.16
C GLY A 323 1.66 -16.76 19.90
N ASP A 324 0.94 -16.99 20.99
CA ASP A 324 1.09 -18.16 21.85
C ASP A 324 -0.23 -18.93 22.01
N ALA A 325 -0.16 -20.20 22.40
CA ALA A 325 -1.34 -21.07 22.51
C ALA A 325 -2.40 -20.55 23.51
N ASP A 326 -1.97 -19.85 24.56
CA ASP A 326 -2.84 -19.30 25.60
C ASP A 326 -3.66 -18.08 25.13
N GLU A 327 -3.26 -17.43 24.03
CA GLU A 327 -4.00 -16.30 23.42
C GLU A 327 -5.24 -16.77 22.64
N LEU A 328 -5.42 -18.08 22.49
CA LEU A 328 -6.57 -18.63 21.76
C LEU A 328 -7.86 -18.41 22.53
N GLU A 329 -8.60 -17.38 22.16
CA GLU A 329 -9.93 -17.11 22.69
C GLU A 329 -10.94 -18.19 22.22
N LEU A 330 -11.25 -19.15 23.09
CA LEU A 330 -12.17 -20.25 22.79
C LEU A 330 -13.58 -19.79 22.40
N SER A 331 -13.97 -18.57 22.76
CA SER A 331 -15.22 -17.93 22.30
C SER A 331 -15.27 -17.74 20.79
N GLU A 332 -14.13 -17.56 20.13
CA GLU A 332 -14.04 -17.35 18.69
C GLU A 332 -14.24 -18.63 17.87
N LEU A 333 -14.19 -19.79 18.53
CA LEU A 333 -14.32 -21.13 17.95
C LEU A 333 -15.71 -21.72 18.15
N LYS A 334 -16.64 -20.93 18.69
CA LYS A 334 -18.03 -21.32 18.87
C LYS A 334 -18.78 -21.28 17.55
N SER A 335 -19.70 -22.23 17.39
CA SER A 335 -20.58 -22.23 16.22
C SER A 335 -21.48 -21.00 16.23
N ARG A 336 -21.81 -20.50 15.03
CA ARG A 336 -22.72 -19.36 14.80
C ARG A 336 -24.02 -19.44 15.61
N ASP A 337 -24.50 -20.64 15.92
CA ASP A 337 -25.73 -20.85 16.70
C ASP A 337 -25.58 -20.49 18.20
N GLU A 338 -24.37 -20.58 18.79
CA GLU A 338 -24.12 -20.16 20.18
C GLU A 338 -23.91 -18.64 20.31
N GLU A 339 -23.57 -17.98 19.21
CA GLU A 339 -23.44 -16.52 19.16
C GLU A 339 -24.82 -15.84 19.28
N GLU A 340 -25.91 -16.45 18.80
CA GLU A 340 -27.25 -15.86 18.90
C GLU A 340 -27.80 -15.86 20.35
N GLU A 341 -27.59 -16.94 21.12
CA GLU A 341 -28.01 -17.00 22.53
C GLU A 341 -27.19 -16.08 23.44
N SER A 342 -25.90 -15.87 23.12
CA SER A 342 -25.00 -15.00 23.91
C SER A 342 -25.06 -13.52 23.49
N SER A 343 -25.40 -13.23 22.24
CA SER A 343 -25.61 -11.87 21.73
C SER A 343 -26.94 -11.26 22.16
N ALA A 344 -28.01 -12.07 22.30
CA ALA A 344 -29.31 -11.59 22.80
C ALA A 344 -29.22 -10.97 24.20
N ASN A 345 -28.30 -11.44 25.05
CA ASN A 345 -28.07 -10.90 26.39
C ASN A 345 -27.11 -9.69 26.42
N ASN A 346 -26.31 -9.46 25.37
CA ASN A 346 -25.31 -8.38 25.33
C ASN A 346 -25.70 -7.17 24.46
N LEU A 347 -26.74 -7.26 23.63
CA LEU A 347 -27.19 -6.16 22.77
C LEU A 347 -27.73 -4.93 23.52
N ASN A 348 -28.02 -5.04 24.82
CA ASN A 348 -28.57 -3.95 25.63
C ASN A 348 -27.52 -3.02 26.27
N ASN A 349 -26.22 -3.29 26.13
CA ASN A 349 -25.17 -2.41 26.67
C ASN A 349 -24.16 -2.02 25.60
N ARG A 350 -24.59 -1.18 24.64
CA ARG A 350 -23.62 -0.31 23.95
C ARG A 350 -23.06 0.66 24.98
N LEU A 351 -21.93 0.31 25.59
CA LEU A 351 -21.14 1.20 26.44
C LEU A 351 -20.72 2.42 25.60
N LYS A 352 -21.55 3.46 25.64
CA LYS A 352 -21.28 4.72 24.99
C LYS A 352 -20.30 5.45 25.89
N PHE A 353 -19.02 5.37 25.55
CA PHE A 353 -18.00 6.17 26.23
C PHE A 353 -18.37 7.65 26.15
N ASN A 354 -18.44 8.31 27.32
CA ASN A 354 -18.65 9.74 27.37
C ASN A 354 -17.50 10.44 26.64
N LYS A 355 -17.82 11.41 25.78
CA LYS A 355 -16.80 12.26 25.17
C LYS A 355 -15.98 12.92 26.29
N PRO A 356 -14.64 13.00 26.16
CA PRO A 356 -13.81 13.66 27.15
C PRO A 356 -14.28 15.10 27.38
N LYS A 357 -14.17 15.58 28.62
CA LYS A 357 -14.53 16.96 28.96
C LYS A 357 -13.74 17.91 28.04
N GLY A 358 -14.46 18.76 27.32
CA GLY A 358 -13.84 19.78 26.47
C GLY A 358 -12.92 20.69 27.28
N PRO A 359 -11.99 21.40 26.61
CA PRO A 359 -11.02 22.26 27.28
C PRO A 359 -11.71 23.27 28.22
N PRO A 360 -11.25 23.39 29.48
CA PRO A 360 -11.88 24.27 30.44
C PRO A 360 -11.66 25.72 30.01
N ARG A 361 -12.75 26.50 29.92
CA ARG A 361 -12.83 27.95 29.57
C ARG A 361 -12.91 28.28 28.07
N ARG A 362 -14.01 27.88 27.42
CA ARG A 362 -14.65 28.79 26.45
C ARG A 362 -15.56 29.73 27.24
N GLY A 363 -15.03 30.88 27.62
CA GLY A 363 -15.83 31.97 28.16
C GLY A 363 -16.80 32.44 27.08
N GLY A 364 -18.06 32.03 27.16
CA GLY A 364 -19.06 32.31 26.14
C GLY A 364 -20.47 32.04 26.65
N HIS A 365 -20.96 32.93 27.51
CA HIS A 365 -22.33 33.43 27.47
C HIS A 365 -22.38 34.77 28.22
N LYS A 366 -22.51 35.86 27.47
CA LYS A 366 -23.42 36.95 27.80
C LYS A 366 -24.58 36.87 26.82
#